data_AF-A0A932XVT5-F1
#
_entry.id   AF-A0A932XVT5-F1
#
_cell.length_a   1.000
_cell.length_b   1.000
_cell.length_c   1.000
_cell.angle_alpha   90.00
_cell.angle_beta   90.00
_cell.angle_gamma   90.00
#
_symmetry.space_group_name_H-M   'P 1'
#
loop_
_entity.id
_entity.type
_entity.pdbx_description
1 polymer ?
#
loop_
_entity_poly.entity_id
_entity_poly.type
_entity_poly.pdbx_seq_one_letter_code
_entity_poly.pdbx_strand_id
1 'polypeptide(L)'
;MVRPLFTRLFSQPKGSPEARARRERARQAFDEGSPGVLSRLPFMRAKDPWTLEWQNRRQEAVDQYWRNKRQLLVSRRSSDRDLEERLDREQADIDRYYRVHELREGDPRRERAVREARHKFRLAERQMRRKHREGWQRQLRVLQLSRDKAKRKVTRSMKLEYRRARGLDTGGLPWR
;
A
#
# COMPACT_ATOMS: atom_id res chain seq x y z
N MET A 1 -7.60 -40.10 -17.69
CA MET A 1 -8.48 -38.96 -17.40
C MET A 1 -7.92 -37.71 -18.07
N VAL A 2 -8.63 -37.16 -19.06
CA VAL A 2 -8.18 -36.01 -19.87
C VAL A 2 -8.49 -34.71 -19.11
N ARG A 3 -7.48 -33.87 -18.86
CA ARG A 3 -7.66 -32.58 -18.18
C ARG A 3 -8.43 -31.58 -19.07
N PRO A 4 -9.42 -30.84 -18.54
CA PRO A 4 -10.23 -29.92 -19.34
C PRO A 4 -9.44 -28.69 -19.84
N LEU A 5 -9.72 -28.28 -21.08
CA LEU A 5 -8.99 -27.25 -21.86
C LEU A 5 -8.75 -25.93 -21.13
N PHE A 6 -9.70 -25.45 -20.32
CA PHE A 6 -9.56 -24.19 -19.59
C PHE A 6 -8.47 -24.23 -18.51
N THR A 7 -8.16 -25.40 -17.96
CA THR A 7 -7.09 -25.55 -16.96
C THR A 7 -5.68 -25.50 -17.55
N ARG A 8 -5.52 -25.76 -18.86
CA ARG A 8 -4.25 -25.61 -19.59
C ARG A 8 -3.90 -24.15 -19.91
N LEU A 9 -4.89 -23.27 -20.02
CA LEU A 9 -4.66 -21.84 -20.31
C LEU A 9 -4.11 -21.06 -19.11
N PHE A 10 -4.31 -21.54 -17.89
CA PHE A 10 -3.90 -20.84 -16.66
C PHE A 10 -2.80 -21.54 -15.85
N SER A 11 -2.37 -22.74 -16.26
CA SER A 11 -1.22 -23.41 -15.66
C SER A 11 0.06 -23.06 -16.43
N GLN A 12 0.57 -21.83 -16.30
CA GLN A 12 1.96 -21.58 -16.69
C GLN A 12 2.87 -22.33 -15.71
N PRO A 13 3.74 -23.25 -16.17
CA PRO A 13 4.65 -23.96 -15.28
C PRO A 13 5.58 -22.94 -14.61
N LYS A 14 5.65 -22.99 -13.28
CA LYS A 14 6.65 -22.26 -12.48
C LYS A 14 8.04 -22.69 -12.97
N GLY A 15 8.63 -21.88 -13.86
CA GLY A 15 9.92 -22.17 -14.46
C GLY A 15 9.97 -22.13 -15.99
N SER A 16 8.91 -21.71 -16.70
CA SER A 16 9.00 -21.57 -18.15
C SER A 16 10.14 -20.61 -18.56
N PRO A 17 10.84 -20.87 -19.68
CA PRO A 17 11.88 -19.99 -20.20
C PRO A 17 11.38 -18.56 -20.37
N GLU A 18 10.10 -18.38 -20.73
CA GLU A 18 9.45 -17.08 -20.81
C GLU A 18 9.30 -16.39 -19.46
N ALA A 19 8.96 -17.10 -18.38
CA ALA A 19 8.85 -16.53 -17.05
C ALA A 19 10.22 -16.15 -16.48
N ARG A 20 11.28 -16.91 -16.80
CA ARG A 20 12.68 -16.54 -16.50
C ARG A 20 13.12 -15.36 -17.34
N ALA A 21 12.90 -15.38 -18.66
CA ALA A 21 13.20 -14.28 -19.56
C ALA A 21 12.40 -13.01 -19.25
N ARG A 22 11.20 -13.12 -18.67
CA ARG A 22 10.39 -11.98 -18.21
C ARG A 22 10.89 -11.44 -16.87
N ARG A 23 11.42 -12.29 -15.98
CA ARG A 23 12.11 -11.87 -14.75
C ARG A 23 13.50 -11.28 -15.03
N GLU A 24 14.23 -11.83 -16.00
CA GLU A 24 15.49 -11.29 -16.50
C GLU A 24 15.26 -9.98 -17.24
N ARG A 25 14.24 -9.88 -18.12
CA ARG A 25 13.84 -8.59 -18.70
C ARG A 25 13.35 -7.59 -17.66
N ALA A 26 12.69 -8.02 -16.58
CA ALA A 26 12.28 -7.12 -15.50
C ALA A 26 13.45 -6.71 -14.59
N ARG A 27 14.47 -7.57 -14.42
CA ARG A 27 15.72 -7.25 -13.74
C ARG A 27 16.58 -6.33 -14.60
N GLN A 28 16.79 -6.67 -15.87
CA GLN A 28 17.41 -5.80 -16.86
C GLN A 28 16.68 -4.48 -16.98
N ALA A 29 15.35 -4.41 -17.03
CA ALA A 29 14.62 -3.14 -17.04
C ALA A 29 14.64 -2.38 -15.70
N PHE A 30 15.02 -3.03 -14.60
CA PHE A 30 15.25 -2.40 -13.29
C PHE A 30 16.69 -1.87 -13.18
N ASP A 31 17.66 -2.62 -13.69
CA ASP A 31 19.09 -2.30 -13.76
C ASP A 31 19.38 -1.26 -14.87
N GLU A 32 18.69 -1.37 -16.02
CA GLU A 32 18.59 -0.40 -17.12
C GLU A 32 17.49 0.63 -16.90
N GLY A 33 16.89 0.67 -15.69
CA GLY A 33 15.79 1.54 -15.27
C GLY A 33 15.60 2.72 -16.19
N SER A 34 14.64 2.60 -17.13
CA SER A 34 14.50 3.48 -18.30
C SER A 34 14.73 4.90 -17.83
N PRO A 35 15.87 5.49 -18.19
CA PRO A 35 16.31 6.64 -17.45
C PRO A 35 15.28 7.70 -17.86
N GLY A 36 14.59 8.28 -16.86
CA GLY A 36 13.43 9.14 -17.12
C GLY A 36 13.78 10.23 -18.14
N VAL A 37 12.82 10.82 -18.84
CA VAL A 37 13.00 11.76 -19.97
C VAL A 37 14.17 12.77 -19.82
N LEU A 38 14.50 13.16 -18.58
CA LEU A 38 15.63 14.02 -18.20
C LEU A 38 17.05 13.42 -18.42
N SER A 39 17.18 12.11 -18.55
CA SER A 39 18.44 11.38 -18.62
C SER A 39 18.93 11.07 -20.04
N ARG A 40 18.04 11.21 -21.02
CA ARG A 40 18.34 11.09 -22.46
C ARG A 40 18.91 12.39 -23.02
N LEU A 41 19.05 13.41 -22.19
CA LEU A 41 19.62 14.70 -22.57
C LEU A 41 21.15 14.62 -22.59
N PRO A 42 21.81 15.11 -23.66
CA PRO A 42 23.25 14.90 -23.91
C PRO A 42 24.19 15.48 -22.83
N PHE A 43 23.72 16.42 -22.02
CA PHE A 43 24.47 16.96 -20.87
C PHE A 43 24.48 16.04 -19.63
N MET A 44 23.75 14.92 -19.64
CA MET A 44 23.75 13.93 -18.54
C MET A 44 24.81 12.82 -18.69
N ARG A 45 25.65 12.85 -19.74
CA ARG A 45 26.72 11.83 -19.93
C ARG A 45 27.84 11.91 -18.88
N ALA A 46 28.02 13.05 -18.23
CA ALA A 46 28.86 13.18 -17.03
C ALA A 46 27.95 13.56 -15.85
N LYS A 47 27.20 12.59 -15.30
CA LYS A 47 26.52 12.84 -14.02
C LYS A 47 27.59 13.02 -12.96
N ASP A 48 27.71 14.24 -12.43
CA ASP A 48 28.45 14.53 -11.20
C ASP A 48 28.20 13.40 -10.18
N PRO A 49 29.24 12.74 -9.64
CA PRO A 49 29.11 11.69 -8.63
C PRO A 49 28.13 12.07 -7.51
N TRP A 50 28.05 13.36 -7.16
CA TRP A 50 27.11 13.91 -6.19
C TRP A 50 25.63 13.71 -6.56
N THR A 51 25.33 13.88 -7.85
CA THR A 51 23.96 13.74 -8.38
C THR A 51 23.54 12.27 -8.41
N LEU A 52 24.46 11.36 -8.74
CA LEU A 52 24.23 9.92 -8.69
C LEU A 52 23.98 9.44 -7.26
N GLU A 53 24.82 9.85 -6.31
CA GLU A 53 24.67 9.50 -4.91
C GLU A 53 23.35 10.03 -4.33
N TRP A 54 22.95 11.26 -4.68
CA TRP A 54 21.67 11.82 -4.26
C TRP A 54 20.48 11.04 -4.84
N GLN A 55 20.57 10.61 -6.11
CA GLN A 55 19.55 9.76 -6.74
C GLN A 55 19.43 8.42 -6.01
N ASN A 56 20.56 7.76 -5.72
CA ASN A 56 20.60 6.46 -5.02
C ASN A 56 19.98 6.57 -3.61
N ARG A 57 20.45 7.50 -2.79
CA ARG A 57 19.93 7.71 -1.43
C ARG A 57 18.44 8.08 -1.42
N ARG A 58 17.94 8.82 -2.42
CA ARG A 58 16.50 9.10 -2.57
C ARG A 58 15.70 7.89 -3.04
N GLN A 59 16.29 7.02 -3.87
CA GLN A 59 15.67 5.80 -4.35
C GLN A 59 15.49 4.80 -3.20
N GLU A 60 16.46 4.68 -2.30
CA GLU A 60 16.33 3.87 -1.07
C GLU A 60 15.09 4.25 -0.24
N ALA A 61 14.84 5.55 -0.07
CA ALA A 61 13.64 6.02 0.63
C ALA A 61 12.33 5.64 -0.08
N VAL A 62 12.35 5.55 -1.42
CA VAL A 62 11.21 5.08 -2.22
C VAL A 62 11.03 3.57 -2.10
N ASP A 63 12.12 2.82 -2.15
CA ASP A 63 12.10 1.36 -2.04
C ASP A 63 11.61 0.92 -0.66
N GLN A 64 12.07 1.59 0.39
CA GLN A 64 11.58 1.37 1.75
C GLN A 64 10.07 1.66 1.86
N TYR A 65 9.60 2.74 1.24
CA TYR A 65 8.17 3.03 1.17
C TYR A 65 7.39 1.90 0.49
N TRP A 66 7.88 1.36 -0.64
CA TRP A 66 7.20 0.27 -1.33
C TRP A 66 7.25 -1.06 -0.56
N ARG A 67 8.32 -1.33 0.20
CA ARG A 67 8.40 -2.47 1.12
C ARG A 67 7.35 -2.34 2.23
N ASN A 68 7.31 -1.19 2.91
CA ASN A 68 6.35 -0.92 3.98
C ASN A 68 4.90 -0.93 3.45
N LYS A 69 4.65 -0.37 2.26
CA LYS A 69 3.32 -0.40 1.61
C LYS A 69 2.87 -1.83 1.33
N ARG A 70 3.77 -2.72 0.90
CA ARG A 70 3.46 -4.15 0.70
C ARG A 70 3.08 -4.84 2.00
N GLN A 71 3.84 -4.62 3.07
CA GLN A 71 3.50 -5.15 4.40
C GLN A 71 2.14 -4.64 4.87
N LEU A 72 1.89 -3.34 4.70
CA LEU A 72 0.64 -2.70 5.06
C LEU A 72 -0.55 -3.32 4.29
N LEU A 73 -0.39 -3.63 3.00
CA LEU A 73 -1.41 -4.35 2.20
C LEU A 73 -1.68 -5.77 2.69
N VAL A 74 -0.67 -6.49 3.19
CA VAL A 74 -0.86 -7.82 3.78
C VAL A 74 -1.67 -7.70 5.07
N SER A 75 -1.30 -6.77 5.95
CA SER A 75 -2.04 -6.49 7.19
C SER A 75 -3.49 -6.09 6.90
N ARG A 76 -3.72 -5.28 5.85
CA ARG A 76 -5.08 -4.93 5.42
C ARG A 76 -5.93 -6.13 5.10
N ARG A 77 -5.41 -7.12 4.36
CA ARG A 77 -6.19 -8.31 3.99
C ARG A 77 -6.64 -9.09 5.23
N SER A 78 -5.78 -9.17 6.25
CA SER A 78 -6.16 -9.76 7.54
C SER A 78 -7.27 -8.94 8.19
N SER A 79 -7.09 -7.63 8.30
CA SER A 79 -8.07 -6.75 8.92
C SER A 79 -9.41 -6.68 8.16
N ASP A 80 -9.39 -6.80 6.83
CA ASP A 80 -10.58 -6.91 5.98
C ASP A 80 -11.33 -8.20 6.35
N ARG A 81 -10.62 -9.34 6.47
CA ARG A 81 -11.22 -10.61 6.89
C ARG A 81 -11.81 -10.52 8.30
N ASP A 82 -11.08 -9.98 9.25
CA ASP A 82 -11.54 -9.83 10.64
C ASP A 82 -12.81 -8.96 10.72
N LEU A 83 -12.89 -7.94 9.87
CA LEU A 83 -14.09 -7.10 9.76
C LEU A 83 -15.27 -7.90 9.21
N GLU A 84 -15.10 -8.64 8.11
CA GLU A 84 -16.18 -9.45 7.54
C GLU A 84 -16.65 -10.53 8.53
N GLU A 85 -15.73 -11.25 9.18
CA GLU A 85 -16.09 -12.27 10.18
C GLU A 85 -16.90 -11.67 11.34
N ARG A 86 -16.56 -10.45 11.77
CA ARG A 86 -17.32 -9.75 12.79
C ARG A 86 -18.72 -9.39 12.32
N LEU A 87 -18.85 -8.85 11.10
CA LEU A 87 -20.14 -8.50 10.51
C LEU A 87 -21.03 -9.75 10.34
N ASP A 88 -20.45 -10.86 9.89
CA ASP A 88 -21.14 -12.14 9.73
C ASP A 88 -21.65 -12.68 11.08
N ARG A 89 -20.83 -12.59 12.14
CA ARG A 89 -21.25 -12.98 13.51
C ARG A 89 -22.39 -12.10 14.02
N GLU A 90 -22.27 -10.78 13.91
CA GLU A 90 -23.32 -9.84 14.35
C GLU A 90 -24.64 -10.09 13.59
N GLN A 91 -24.57 -10.36 12.28
CA GLN A 91 -25.75 -10.71 11.48
C GLN A 91 -26.35 -12.05 11.90
N ALA A 92 -25.52 -13.08 12.11
CA ALA A 92 -25.96 -14.39 12.59
C ALA A 92 -26.58 -14.32 14.00
N ASP A 93 -26.08 -13.46 14.87
CA ASP A 93 -26.63 -13.23 16.21
C ASP A 93 -28.01 -12.58 16.16
N ILE A 94 -28.23 -11.61 15.25
CA ILE A 94 -29.56 -11.03 15.01
C ILE A 94 -30.53 -12.13 14.55
N ASP A 95 -30.12 -12.92 13.56
CA ASP A 95 -30.96 -13.99 13.03
C ASP A 95 -31.23 -15.09 14.08
N ARG A 96 -30.24 -15.42 14.94
CA ARG A 96 -30.39 -16.36 16.05
C ARG A 96 -31.31 -15.83 17.15
N TYR A 97 -31.14 -14.57 17.57
CA TYR A 97 -31.93 -13.94 18.63
C TYR A 97 -33.42 -13.96 18.28
N TYR A 98 -33.79 -13.51 17.07
CA TYR A 98 -35.18 -13.49 16.64
C TYR A 98 -35.71 -14.85 16.15
N ARG A 99 -34.84 -15.85 15.96
CA ARG A 99 -35.25 -17.25 15.75
C ARG A 99 -35.64 -17.95 17.06
N VAL A 100 -34.91 -17.69 18.15
CA VAL A 100 -35.06 -18.37 19.44
C VAL A 100 -36.10 -17.67 20.35
N HIS A 101 -36.37 -16.38 20.15
CA HIS A 101 -37.30 -15.64 21.01
C HIS A 101 -38.77 -16.13 20.88
N GLU A 102 -39.46 -16.13 22.02
CA GLU A 102 -40.85 -16.59 22.30
C GLU A 102 -41.97 -15.95 21.45
N LEU A 103 -41.65 -15.06 20.52
CA LEU A 103 -42.67 -14.50 19.63
C LEU A 103 -43.17 -15.60 18.69
N ARG A 104 -44.47 -15.89 18.80
CA ARG A 104 -45.16 -16.89 17.98
C ARG A 104 -44.79 -16.73 16.51
N GLU A 105 -44.54 -17.86 15.86
CA GLU A 105 -44.29 -17.91 14.42
C GLU A 105 -45.52 -17.30 13.71
N GLY A 106 -45.35 -16.15 13.06
CA GLY A 106 -46.43 -15.39 12.40
C GLY A 106 -46.88 -14.08 13.08
N ASP A 107 -46.32 -13.66 14.22
CA ASP A 107 -46.66 -12.37 14.84
C ASP A 107 -46.06 -11.18 14.05
N PRO A 108 -46.86 -10.21 13.54
CA PRO A 108 -46.37 -9.04 12.82
C PRO A 108 -45.40 -8.17 13.64
N ARG A 109 -45.43 -8.25 14.98
CA ARG A 109 -44.48 -7.56 15.86
C ARG A 109 -43.06 -8.11 15.70
N ARG A 110 -42.92 -9.41 15.51
CA ARG A 110 -41.63 -10.08 15.27
C ARG A 110 -41.00 -9.61 13.98
N GLU A 111 -41.78 -9.53 12.90
CA GLU A 111 -41.28 -9.05 11.62
C GLU A 111 -40.81 -7.60 11.67
N ARG A 112 -41.55 -6.72 12.38
CA ARG A 112 -41.14 -5.32 12.56
C ARG A 112 -39.83 -5.23 13.34
N ALA A 113 -39.68 -5.99 14.42
CA ALA A 113 -38.47 -6.01 15.21
C ALA A 113 -37.25 -6.52 14.41
N VAL A 114 -37.41 -7.59 13.63
CA VAL A 114 -36.36 -8.10 12.73
C VAL A 114 -35.96 -7.07 11.68
N ARG A 115 -36.94 -6.41 11.04
CA ARG A 115 -36.66 -5.36 10.06
C ARG A 115 -35.90 -4.19 10.69
N GLU A 116 -36.30 -3.76 11.87
CA GLU A 116 -35.64 -2.67 12.59
C GLU A 116 -34.22 -3.04 13.02
N ALA A 117 -34.02 -4.25 13.55
CA ALA A 117 -32.70 -4.76 13.93
C ALA A 117 -31.76 -4.84 12.72
N ARG A 118 -32.24 -5.40 11.60
CA ARG A 118 -31.49 -5.45 10.34
C ARG A 118 -31.19 -4.05 9.80
N HIS A 119 -32.13 -3.11 9.92
CA HIS A 119 -31.90 -1.72 9.52
C HIS A 119 -30.81 -1.05 10.38
N LYS A 120 -30.86 -1.19 11.71
CA LYS A 120 -29.83 -0.69 12.63
C LYS A 120 -28.48 -1.33 12.35
N PHE A 121 -28.44 -2.65 12.09
CA PHE A 121 -27.23 -3.35 11.72
C PHE A 121 -26.61 -2.81 10.42
N ARG A 122 -27.40 -2.58 9.36
CA ARG A 122 -26.88 -1.96 8.12
C ARG A 122 -26.26 -0.58 8.35
N LEU A 123 -26.83 0.22 9.25
CA LEU A 123 -26.26 1.52 9.61
C LEU A 123 -24.92 1.35 10.35
N ALA A 124 -24.86 0.41 11.30
CA ALA A 124 -23.64 0.07 12.02
C ALA A 124 -22.56 -0.46 11.07
N GLU A 125 -22.90 -1.39 10.18
CA GLU A 125 -22.03 -1.95 9.14
C GLU A 125 -21.41 -0.83 8.29
N ARG A 126 -22.23 0.08 7.76
CA ARG A 126 -21.74 1.23 6.97
C ARG A 126 -20.75 2.08 7.77
N GLN A 127 -21.04 2.32 9.04
CA GLN A 127 -20.16 3.09 9.92
C GLN A 127 -18.84 2.35 10.17
N MET A 128 -18.87 1.04 10.42
CA MET A 128 -17.68 0.21 10.63
C MET A 128 -16.82 0.19 9.37
N ARG A 129 -17.42 -0.09 8.20
CA ARG A 129 -16.73 -0.07 6.89
C ARG A 129 -16.11 1.30 6.58
N ARG A 130 -16.80 2.39 6.92
CA ARG A 130 -16.26 3.75 6.79
C ARG A 130 -15.05 3.97 7.69
N LYS A 131 -15.17 3.68 9.00
CA LYS A 131 -14.06 3.82 9.96
C LYS A 131 -12.86 2.97 9.56
N HIS A 132 -13.09 1.75 9.11
CA HIS A 132 -12.05 0.86 8.60
C HIS A 132 -11.31 1.47 7.41
N ARG A 133 -12.05 1.95 6.40
CA ARG A 133 -11.49 2.64 5.23
C ARG A 133 -10.71 3.90 5.61
N GLU A 134 -11.23 4.71 6.54
CA GLU A 134 -10.55 5.90 7.03
C GLU A 134 -9.25 5.54 7.77
N GLY A 135 -9.28 4.51 8.61
CA GLY A 135 -8.09 3.98 9.30
C GLY A 135 -7.00 3.56 8.31
N TRP A 136 -7.39 2.83 7.27
CA TRP A 136 -6.50 2.45 6.16
C TRP A 136 -5.88 3.67 5.46
N GLN A 137 -6.70 4.65 5.10
CA GLN A 137 -6.23 5.87 4.43
C GLN A 137 -5.24 6.65 5.29
N ARG A 138 -5.48 6.72 6.61
CA ARG A 138 -4.56 7.35 7.56
C ARG A 138 -3.22 6.64 7.59
N GLN A 139 -3.20 5.31 7.68
CA GLN A 139 -1.95 4.52 7.66
C GLN A 139 -1.17 4.74 6.36
N LEU A 140 -1.86 4.75 5.21
CA LEU A 140 -1.22 5.02 3.92
C LEU A 140 -0.63 6.44 3.86
N ARG A 141 -1.36 7.44 4.37
CA ARG A 141 -0.90 8.82 4.45
C ARG A 141 0.36 8.95 5.31
N VAL A 142 0.42 8.26 6.46
CA VAL A 142 1.60 8.23 7.32
C VAL A 142 2.82 7.68 6.57
N LEU A 143 2.68 6.60 5.80
CA LEU A 143 3.77 6.06 4.99
C LEU A 143 4.27 7.06 3.93
N GLN A 144 3.35 7.77 3.26
CA GLN A 144 3.70 8.78 2.26
C GLN A 144 4.45 9.96 2.90
N LEU A 145 3.98 10.45 4.05
CA LEU A 145 4.64 11.53 4.78
C LEU A 145 6.03 11.10 5.27
N SER A 146 6.18 9.86 5.75
CA SER A 146 7.47 9.29 6.17
C SER A 146 8.47 9.26 5.00
N ARG A 147 8.04 8.77 3.82
CA ARG A 147 8.83 8.80 2.58
C ARG A 147 9.28 10.21 2.23
N ASP A 148 8.36 11.17 2.27
CA ASP A 148 8.66 12.55 1.88
C ASP A 148 9.58 13.24 2.89
N LYS A 149 9.45 12.91 4.19
CA LYS A 149 10.38 13.33 5.23
C LYS A 149 11.77 12.74 5.01
N ALA A 150 11.87 11.45 4.67
CA ALA A 150 13.14 10.80 4.36
C ALA A 150 13.81 11.44 3.14
N LYS A 151 13.07 11.67 2.05
CA LYS A 151 13.58 12.40 0.86
C LYS A 151 14.09 13.79 1.21
N ARG A 152 13.36 14.54 2.05
CA ARG A 152 13.80 15.88 2.52
C ARG A 152 15.07 15.81 3.36
N LYS A 153 15.21 14.80 4.23
CA LYS A 153 16.44 14.57 5.02
C LYS A 153 17.63 14.30 4.11
N VAL A 154 17.49 13.41 3.12
CA VAL A 154 18.55 13.12 2.13
C VAL A 154 18.96 14.39 1.38
N THR A 155 18.01 15.18 0.89
CA THR A 155 18.35 16.44 0.21
C THR A 155 19.07 17.43 1.14
N ARG A 156 18.69 17.51 2.42
CA ARG A 156 19.37 18.39 3.38
C ARG A 156 20.78 17.91 3.71
N SER A 157 20.98 16.62 3.96
CA SER A 157 22.30 16.06 4.24
C SER A 157 23.22 16.23 3.04
N MET A 158 22.73 15.92 1.84
CA MET A 158 23.51 16.11 0.61
C MET A 158 23.86 17.59 0.36
N LYS A 159 23.00 18.55 0.70
CA LYS A 159 23.36 19.97 0.59
C LYS A 159 24.48 20.37 1.56
N LEU A 160 24.46 19.83 2.78
CA LEU A 160 25.47 20.10 3.80
C LEU A 160 26.80 19.45 3.46
N GLU A 161 26.79 18.17 3.08
CA GLU A 161 28.00 17.43 2.69
C GLU A 161 28.66 18.06 1.45
N TYR A 162 27.87 18.51 0.47
CA TYR A 162 28.39 19.25 -0.69
C TYR A 162 29.10 20.56 -0.30
N ARG A 163 28.50 21.34 0.61
CA ARG A 163 29.09 22.60 1.09
C ARG A 163 30.40 22.34 1.83
N ARG A 164 30.42 21.34 2.71
CA ARG A 164 31.63 20.88 3.42
C ARG A 164 32.73 20.46 2.46
N ALA A 165 32.40 19.62 1.48
CA ALA A 165 33.37 19.11 0.51
C ALA A 165 34.01 20.22 -0.35
N ARG A 166 33.32 21.34 -0.53
CA ARG A 166 33.83 22.51 -1.28
C ARG A 166 34.37 23.64 -0.40
N GLY A 167 34.48 23.43 0.92
CA GLY A 167 34.95 24.45 1.85
C GLY A 167 34.03 25.69 1.94
N LEU A 168 32.77 25.57 1.52
CA LEU A 168 31.78 26.67 1.53
C LEU A 168 31.12 26.86 2.90
N ASP A 169 31.56 26.11 3.92
CA ASP A 169 31.11 26.25 5.30
C ASP A 169 31.76 27.45 6.01
N THR A 170 32.86 28.01 5.48
CA THR A 170 33.51 29.24 5.97
C THR A 170 33.05 30.47 5.19
N GLY A 171 31.75 30.77 5.27
CA GLY A 171 31.19 32.07 4.93
C GLY A 171 30.90 32.82 6.22
N GLY A 172 31.90 33.51 6.77
CA GLY A 172 31.70 34.44 7.87
C GLY A 172 30.57 35.41 7.53
N LEU A 173 29.63 35.57 8.45
CA LEU A 173 28.66 36.67 8.40
C LEU A 173 29.43 37.99 8.50
N PRO A 174 29.40 38.89 7.50
CA PRO A 174 30.06 40.18 7.56
C PRO A 174 29.10 41.20 8.19
N TRP A 175 28.69 40.97 9.44
CA TRP A 175 27.98 41.97 10.24
C TRP A 175 28.52 41.96 11.67
N ARG A 176 29.63 42.67 11.84
CA ARG A 176 29.95 43.47 13.03
C ARG A 176 30.15 44.91 12.55
#